data_AF-A0A948V807-F1
#
_entry.id   AF-A0A948V807-F1
#
_cell.length_a   1.000
_cell.length_b   1.000
_cell.length_c   1.000
_cell.angle_alpha   90.00
_cell.angle_beta   90.00
_cell.angle_gamma   90.00
#
_symmetry.space_group_name_H-M   'P 1'
#
loop_
_entity.id
_entity.type
_entity.pdbx_description
1 polymer ?
#
loop_
_entity_poly.entity_id
_entity_poly.type
_entity_poly.pdbx_seq_one_letter_code
_entity_poly.pdbx_strand_id
1 'polypeptide(L)'
;MTMIRQRFEWGNTRLVPILHNRVEFALEVRRQFEEFGPEQVAVEFPQTLRDPILRGIERLPLLSAVYYQESDGAFVYLLVEPTDGQVEALRLALEKGLPVHFIDRDTEGYPLDRSPMPDPYAVTRVG
;
A
#
# COMPACT_ATOMS: atom_id res chain seq x y z
N MET A 1 -10.93 -11.88 -26.18
CA MET A 1 -9.49 -11.63 -26.40
C MET A 1 -8.86 -11.45 -25.03
N THR A 2 -8.21 -12.49 -24.50
CA THR A 2 -7.62 -12.45 -23.16
C THR A 2 -6.38 -11.58 -23.23
N MET A 3 -6.47 -10.35 -22.72
CA MET A 3 -5.32 -9.46 -22.63
C MET A 3 -4.30 -10.13 -21.69
N ILE A 4 -3.16 -10.55 -22.22
CA ILE A 4 -2.02 -10.97 -21.40
C ILE A 4 -1.56 -9.71 -20.67
N ARG A 5 -1.95 -9.57 -19.40
CA ARG A 5 -1.43 -8.51 -18.54
C ARG A 5 -0.02 -8.87 -18.14
N GLN A 6 0.90 -7.95 -18.41
CA GLN A 6 2.31 -8.07 -18.05
C GLN A 6 2.41 -8.06 -16.54
N ARG A 7 2.90 -9.14 -15.93
CA ARG A 7 3.14 -9.25 -14.49
C ARG A 7 4.46 -8.58 -14.16
N PHE A 8 4.49 -7.71 -13.16
CA PHE A 8 5.73 -7.17 -12.65
C PHE A 8 6.30 -8.05 -11.54
N GLU A 9 7.24 -8.92 -11.88
CA GLU A 9 7.78 -9.94 -10.96
C GLU A 9 9.29 -10.13 -11.09
N TRP A 10 9.92 -10.52 -9.98
CA TRP A 10 11.32 -10.91 -9.92
C TRP A 10 11.47 -12.16 -9.04
N GLY A 11 11.90 -13.27 -9.64
CA GLY A 11 11.96 -14.55 -8.94
C GLY A 11 10.60 -14.94 -8.37
N ASN A 12 10.54 -15.16 -7.06
CA ASN A 12 9.32 -15.47 -6.30
C ASN A 12 8.68 -14.22 -5.67
N THR A 13 8.90 -13.03 -6.22
CA THR A 13 8.36 -11.77 -5.71
C THR A 13 7.44 -11.13 -6.74
N ARG A 14 6.20 -10.83 -6.35
CA ARG A 14 5.27 -9.99 -7.12
C ARG A 14 5.38 -8.55 -6.64
N LEU A 15 5.63 -7.63 -7.58
CA LEU A 15 5.71 -6.20 -7.34
C LEU A 15 4.43 -5.56 -7.86
N VAL A 16 3.73 -4.80 -7.01
CA VAL A 16 2.49 -4.12 -7.39
C VAL A 16 2.72 -2.62 -7.25
N PRO A 17 2.77 -1.84 -8.34
CA PRO A 17 2.88 -0.38 -8.25
C PRO A 17 1.61 0.18 -7.64
N ILE A 18 1.73 1.20 -6.78
CA ILE A 18 0.58 1.83 -6.09
C ILE A 18 0.64 3.33 -6.31
N LEU A 19 -0.49 3.92 -6.72
CA LEU A 19 -0.76 5.34 -6.43
C LEU A 19 -1.68 5.39 -5.22
N HIS A 20 -1.24 6.06 -4.17
CA HIS A 20 -1.95 6.09 -2.90
C HIS A 20 -3.35 6.67 -3.01
N ASN A 21 -4.25 6.15 -2.17
CA ASN A 21 -5.63 6.65 -2.04
C ASN A 21 -6.40 6.62 -3.37
N ARG A 22 -6.27 5.52 -4.13
CA ARG A 22 -6.94 5.28 -5.42
C ARG A 22 -7.55 3.88 -5.46
N VAL A 23 -8.87 3.81 -5.57
CA VAL A 23 -9.62 2.55 -5.53
C VAL A 23 -9.17 1.55 -6.59
N GLU A 24 -8.73 2.02 -7.75
CA GLU A 24 -8.22 1.19 -8.85
C GLU A 24 -7.02 0.35 -8.41
N PHE A 25 -6.15 0.92 -7.56
CA PHE A 25 -4.98 0.23 -7.05
C PHE A 25 -5.31 -0.74 -5.91
N ALA A 26 -6.27 -0.41 -5.04
CA ALA A 26 -6.78 -1.37 -4.05
C ALA A 26 -7.41 -2.60 -4.74
N LEU A 27 -8.21 -2.39 -5.79
CA LEU A 27 -8.79 -3.47 -6.59
C LEU A 27 -7.72 -4.32 -7.28
N GLU A 28 -6.70 -3.69 -7.85
CA GLU A 28 -5.60 -4.42 -8.49
C GLU A 28 -4.77 -5.20 -7.46
N VAL A 29 -4.45 -4.61 -6.31
CA VAL A 29 -3.74 -5.31 -5.22
C VAL A 29 -4.50 -6.56 -4.81
N ARG A 30 -5.82 -6.47 -4.61
CA ARG A 30 -6.63 -7.63 -4.26
C ARG A 30 -6.56 -8.72 -5.34
N ARG A 31 -6.71 -8.34 -6.61
CA ARG A 31 -6.63 -9.27 -7.75
C ARG A 31 -5.28 -9.96 -7.82
N GLN A 32 -4.19 -9.20 -7.69
CA GLN A 32 -2.81 -9.69 -7.71
C GLN A 32 -2.52 -10.59 -6.51
N PHE A 33 -3.01 -10.23 -5.32
CA PHE A 33 -2.89 -11.02 -4.11
C PHE A 33 -3.57 -12.39 -4.27
N GLU A 34 -4.82 -12.41 -4.75
CA GLU A 34 -5.58 -13.64 -4.98
C GLU A 34 -4.94 -14.53 -6.05
N GLU A 35 -4.40 -13.94 -7.12
CA GLU A 35 -3.73 -14.65 -8.21
C GLU A 35 -2.36 -15.20 -7.82
N PHE A 36 -1.54 -14.39 -7.16
CA PHE A 36 -0.16 -14.74 -6.79
C PHE A 36 -0.10 -15.67 -5.58
N GLY A 37 -1.04 -15.53 -4.64
CA GLY A 37 -1.08 -16.32 -3.41
C GLY A 37 0.17 -16.12 -2.54
N PRO A 38 0.49 -14.87 -2.12
CA PRO A 38 1.70 -14.61 -1.36
C PRO A 38 1.67 -15.33 -0.01
N GLU A 39 2.84 -15.77 0.44
CA GLU A 39 3.03 -16.29 1.80
C GLU A 39 3.45 -15.18 2.78
N GLN A 40 3.90 -14.03 2.26
CA GLN A 40 4.35 -12.87 3.03
C GLN A 40 4.03 -11.59 2.25
N VAL A 41 3.76 -10.49 2.97
CA VAL A 41 3.46 -9.18 2.37
C VAL A 41 4.45 -8.15 2.88
N ALA A 42 4.97 -7.32 1.98
CA ALA A 42 5.81 -6.18 2.31
C ALA A 42 5.18 -4.89 1.77
N VAL A 43 5.22 -3.81 2.55
CA VAL A 43 4.66 -2.50 2.18
C VAL A 43 5.65 -1.37 2.48
N GLU A 44 5.54 -0.29 1.71
CA GLU A 44 6.27 0.96 1.87
C GLU A 44 5.62 1.78 3.01
N PHE A 45 5.80 1.27 4.22
CA PHE A 45 5.63 2.01 5.46
C PHE A 45 6.85 1.74 6.34
N PRO A 46 7.30 2.70 7.17
CA PRO A 46 8.39 2.47 8.10
C PRO A 46 7.92 1.62 9.29
N GLN A 47 8.86 0.82 9.83
CA GLN A 47 8.59 -0.09 10.94
C GLN A 47 8.05 0.62 12.20
N THR A 48 8.39 1.89 12.41
CA THR A 48 7.91 2.73 13.53
C THR A 48 6.41 2.99 13.51
N LEU A 49 5.78 2.90 12.33
CA LEU A 49 4.34 3.12 12.13
C LEU A 49 3.52 1.84 12.10
N ARG A 50 4.15 0.67 12.30
CA ARG A 50 3.50 -0.64 12.22
C ARG A 50 2.24 -0.72 13.07
N ASP A 51 2.38 -0.58 14.38
CA ASP A 51 1.27 -0.79 15.31
C ASP A 51 0.10 0.18 15.11
N PRO A 52 0.30 1.52 14.96
CA PRO A 52 -0.81 2.42 14.70
C PRO A 52 -1.51 2.16 13.35
N ILE A 53 -0.78 1.77 12.30
CA ILE A 53 -1.37 1.42 11.00
C ILE A 53 -2.22 0.16 11.15
N LEU A 54 -1.68 -0.93 11.70
CA LEU A 54 -2.42 -2.19 11.86
C LEU A 54 -3.69 -2.01 12.70
N ARG A 55 -3.63 -1.25 13.80
CA ARG A 55 -4.83 -0.88 14.58
C ARG A 55 -5.86 -0.11 13.78
N GLY A 56 -5.43 0.76 12.86
CA GLY A 56 -6.33 1.48 11.95
C GLY A 56 -7.04 0.52 11.00
N ILE A 57 -6.32 -0.47 10.48
CA ILE A 57 -6.84 -1.48 9.55
C ILE A 57 -7.87 -2.38 10.23
N GLU A 58 -7.60 -2.84 11.44
CA GLU A 58 -8.53 -3.66 12.24
C GLU A 58 -9.87 -2.95 12.52
N ARG A 59 -9.88 -1.62 12.47
CA ARG A 59 -11.07 -0.79 12.71
C ARG A 59 -11.87 -0.49 11.45
N LEU A 60 -11.39 -0.88 10.27
CA LEU A 60 -12.15 -0.66 9.03
C LEU A 60 -13.56 -1.28 9.13
N PRO A 61 -14.61 -0.59 8.63
CA PRO A 61 -14.57 0.58 7.73
C PRO A 61 -14.48 1.94 8.42
N LEU A 62 -14.24 2.01 9.74
CA LEU A 62 -14.03 3.30 10.41
C LEU A 62 -12.65 3.87 10.06
N LEU A 63 -12.65 4.87 9.18
CA LEU A 63 -11.43 5.55 8.72
C LEU A 63 -10.63 6.11 9.90
N SER A 64 -9.31 6.00 9.80
CA SER A 64 -8.37 6.48 10.82
C SER A 64 -7.28 7.32 10.16
N ALA A 65 -6.69 8.22 10.93
CA ALA A 65 -5.47 8.93 10.55
C ALA A 65 -4.38 8.63 11.56
N VAL A 66 -3.24 8.15 11.10
CA VAL A 66 -2.00 8.10 11.88
C VAL A 66 -1.26 9.40 11.61
N TYR A 67 -0.78 10.07 12.65
CA TYR A 67 -0.02 11.30 12.48
C TYR A 67 1.23 11.30 13.37
N TYR A 68 2.22 12.03 12.92
CA TYR A 68 3.44 12.34 13.68
C TYR A 68 3.90 13.76 13.34
N GLN A 69 4.84 14.27 14.12
CA GLN A 69 5.41 15.59 13.94
C GLN A 69 6.90 15.45 13.61
N GLU A 70 7.35 16.07 12.53
CA GLU A 70 8.77 16.13 12.16
C GLU A 70 9.52 17.15 13.04
N SER A 71 10.85 17.13 13.00
CA SER A 71 11.71 18.01 13.80
C SER A 71 11.52 19.50 13.54
N ASP A 72 11.04 19.90 12.37
CA ASP A 72 10.72 21.29 12.02
C ASP A 72 9.32 21.75 12.50
N GLY A 73 8.56 20.83 13.11
CA GLY A 73 7.23 21.05 13.63
C GLY A 73 6.09 20.75 12.66
N ALA A 74 6.38 20.31 11.43
CA ALA A 74 5.37 19.91 10.46
C ALA A 74 4.63 18.63 10.90
N PHE A 75 3.32 18.59 10.71
CA PHE A 75 2.51 17.40 10.95
C PHE A 75 2.37 16.58 9.66
N VAL A 76 2.72 15.30 9.74
CA VAL A 76 2.47 14.33 8.68
C VAL A 76 1.24 13.52 9.04
N TYR A 77 0.34 13.35 8.09
CA TYR A 77 -0.90 12.57 8.24
C TYR A 77 -0.93 11.45 7.20
N LEU A 78 -1.12 10.23 7.67
CA LEU A 78 -1.32 9.04 6.86
C LEU A 78 -2.73 8.54 7.07
N LEU A 79 -3.52 8.51 6.00
CA LEU A 79 -4.87 8.00 6.02
C LEU A 79 -4.85 6.48 5.97
N VAL A 80 -5.58 5.85 6.88
CA VAL A 80 -5.88 4.42 6.82
C VAL A 80 -7.28 4.27 6.25
N GLU A 81 -7.35 4.05 4.95
CA GLU A 81 -8.59 3.98 4.18
C GLU A 81 -8.59 2.82 3.18
N PRO A 82 -9.76 2.23 2.84
CA PRO A 82 -9.85 1.03 2.02
C PRO A 82 -9.51 1.26 0.54
N THR A 83 -9.37 2.52 0.12
CA THR A 83 -8.99 2.91 -1.24
C THR A 83 -7.49 2.91 -1.46
N ASP A 84 -6.67 2.76 -0.41
CA ASP A 84 -5.24 2.66 -0.55
C ASP A 84 -4.79 1.20 -0.78
N GLY A 85 -3.95 0.98 -1.79
CA GLY A 85 -3.47 -0.35 -2.15
C GLY A 85 -2.64 -1.02 -1.06
N GLN A 86 -1.85 -0.27 -0.28
CA GLN A 86 -1.05 -0.85 0.80
C GLN A 86 -1.93 -1.22 1.98
N VAL A 87 -2.93 -0.38 2.29
CA VAL A 87 -3.94 -0.70 3.30
C VAL A 87 -4.69 -1.98 2.92
N GLU A 88 -5.09 -2.14 1.65
CA GLU A 88 -5.73 -3.37 1.18
C GLU A 88 -4.80 -4.59 1.25
N ALA A 89 -3.52 -4.46 0.89
CA ALA A 89 -2.54 -5.53 0.99
C ALA A 89 -2.39 -6.02 2.44
N LEU A 90 -2.26 -5.09 3.39
CA LEU A 90 -2.18 -5.39 4.81
C LEU A 90 -3.50 -5.98 5.34
N ARG A 91 -4.66 -5.45 4.93
CA ARG A 91 -5.98 -5.97 5.32
C ARG A 91 -6.14 -7.43 4.90
N LEU A 92 -5.80 -7.77 3.66
CA LEU A 92 -5.83 -9.13 3.13
C LEU A 92 -4.85 -10.06 3.84
N ALA A 93 -3.64 -9.58 4.14
CA ALA A 93 -2.65 -10.33 4.89
C ALA A 93 -3.13 -10.65 6.31
N LEU A 94 -3.68 -9.67 7.02
CA LEU A 94 -4.26 -9.85 8.36
C LEU A 94 -5.43 -10.83 8.33
N GLU A 95 -6.34 -10.71 7.36
CA GLU A 95 -7.48 -11.62 7.18
C GLU A 95 -7.03 -13.08 7.01
N LYS A 96 -5.88 -13.30 6.36
CA LYS A 96 -5.30 -14.63 6.13
C LYS A 96 -4.24 -15.06 7.15
N GLY A 97 -3.95 -14.23 8.16
CA GLY A 97 -2.92 -14.51 9.16
C GLY A 97 -1.50 -14.57 8.59
N LEU A 98 -1.21 -13.84 7.52
CA LEU A 98 0.11 -13.82 6.88
C LEU A 98 1.06 -12.84 7.57
N PRO A 99 2.38 -13.12 7.60
CA PRO A 99 3.39 -12.16 8.00
C PRO A 99 3.37 -10.90 7.12
N VAL A 100 3.39 -9.74 7.78
CA VAL A 100 3.51 -8.43 7.14
C VAL A 100 4.82 -7.76 7.53
N HIS A 101 5.47 -7.10 6.57
CA HIS A 101 6.76 -6.45 6.71
C HIS A 101 6.66 -4.98 6.29
N PHE A 102 7.14 -4.09 7.15
CA PHE A 102 7.15 -2.65 6.93
C PHE A 102 8.58 -2.30 6.53
N ILE A 103 8.81 -2.13 5.23
CA ILE A 103 10.16 -2.15 4.64
C ILE A 103 10.70 -0.76 4.27
N ASP A 104 9.97 0.30 4.59
CA ASP A 104 10.42 1.64 4.28
C ASP A 104 11.32 2.23 5.37
N ARG A 105 12.10 3.24 5.00
CA ARG A 105 12.97 3.97 5.92
C ARG A 105 12.17 5.09 6.59
N ASP A 106 12.32 5.20 7.91
CA ASP A 106 11.79 6.34 8.65
C ASP A 106 12.72 7.55 8.44
N THR A 107 12.31 8.50 7.60
CA THR A 107 13.07 9.72 7.29
C THR A 107 12.17 10.95 7.23
N GLU A 108 12.61 12.02 7.89
CA GLU A 108 11.98 13.33 7.82
C GLU A 108 12.46 14.13 6.59
N GLY A 109 11.74 15.21 6.27
CA GLY A 109 12.17 16.18 5.27
C GLY A 109 12.11 15.63 3.84
N TYR A 110 11.24 14.65 3.59
CA TYR A 110 11.04 14.11 2.25
C TYR A 110 10.48 15.20 1.33
N PRO A 111 11.09 15.43 0.14
CA PRO A 111 10.67 16.51 -0.73
C PRO A 111 9.25 16.28 -1.25
N LEU A 112 8.43 17.33 -1.26
CA LEU A 112 7.14 17.31 -1.92
C LEU A 112 7.32 17.25 -3.43
N ASP A 113 7.11 16.07 -4.02
CA ASP A 113 7.01 15.92 -5.47
C ASP A 113 5.58 16.21 -5.94
N ARG A 114 5.43 17.17 -6.84
CA ARG A 114 4.16 17.57 -7.46
C ARG A 114 4.10 17.23 -8.94
N SER A 115 5.03 16.40 -9.41
CA SER A 115 5.02 15.89 -10.77
C SER A 115 3.69 15.17 -11.04
N PRO A 116 3.14 15.31 -12.26
CA PRO A 116 1.89 14.64 -12.60
C PRO A 116 2.08 13.12 -12.53
N MET A 117 1.21 12.46 -11.79
CA MET A 117 1.14 10.99 -11.75
C MET A 117 0.32 10.45 -12.93
N PRO A 118 0.55 9.21 -13.38
CA PRO A 118 -0.28 8.57 -14.40
C PRO A 118 -1.76 8.51 -14.00
N ASP A 119 -2.64 8.41 -15.01
CA ASP A 119 -4.05 8.13 -14.78
C ASP A 119 -4.21 6.78 -14.04
N PRO A 120 -5.01 6.68 -12.96
CA PRO A 120 -5.18 5.42 -12.23
C PRO A 120 -5.63 4.24 -13.08
N TYR A 121 -6.34 4.48 -14.18
CA TYR A 121 -6.72 3.45 -15.16
C TYR A 121 -5.50 2.76 -15.79
N ALA A 122 -4.32 3.39 -15.77
CA ALA A 122 -3.08 2.79 -16.27
C ALA A 122 -2.73 1.48 -15.57
N VAL A 123 -3.18 1.28 -14.32
CA VAL A 123 -3.02 0.00 -13.59
C VAL A 123 -3.66 -1.18 -14.32
N THR A 124 -4.62 -0.92 -15.22
CA THR A 124 -5.23 -1.98 -16.04
C THR A 124 -4.33 -2.50 -17.16
N ARG A 125 -3.21 -1.81 -17.42
CA ARG A 125 -2.30 -2.05 -18.56
C ARG A 125 -0.87 -2.32 -18.12
N VAL A 126 -0.48 -1.84 -16.94
CA VAL A 126 0.88 -1.90 -16.39
C VAL A 126 0.81 -2.46 -14.97
N GLY A 127 1.58 -3.52 -14.70
CA GLY A 127 1.62 -4.18 -13.39
C GLY A 127 1.12 -5.63 -13.42
#